data_AF-A0ABD2VUP0-F1
#
_entry.id   AF-A0ABD2VUP0-F1
#
_cell.length_a   1.000
_cell.length_b   1.000
_cell.length_c   1.000
_cell.angle_alpha   90.00
_cell.angle_beta   90.00
_cell.angle_gamma   90.00
#
_symmetry.space_group_name_H-M   'P 1'
#
loop_
_entity.id
_entity.type
_entity.pdbx_description
1 polymer ?
#
loop_
_entity_poly.entity_id
_entity_poly.type
_entity_poly.pdbx_seq_one_letter_code
_entity_poly.pdbx_strand_id
1 'polypeptide(L)'
;MFRPRTPPPPYQLEPSGLGMQLKIVKLLRQWNLSFSGEESHADSAEFYVRLQLCRSSMESDVPDRELLHGLPIVFRRGALAWFWLNRFKFDSWVQFSLEFDRKYLTPTTTPTEEPRIYDASPVEPGPVQGQAVIHVRISAFWPFQYLINWWRYLIGRR
;
A
#
# COMPACT_ATOMS: atom_id res chain seq x y z
N MET A 1 -9.00 -20.16 -54.88
CA MET A 1 -8.19 -18.93 -54.66
C MET A 1 -8.00 -18.73 -53.16
N PHE A 2 -6.84 -19.10 -52.61
CA PHE A 2 -6.50 -18.84 -51.21
C PHE A 2 -5.90 -17.44 -51.11
N ARG A 3 -6.58 -16.50 -50.44
CA ARG A 3 -5.96 -15.24 -50.05
C ARG A 3 -4.95 -15.54 -48.93
N PRO A 4 -3.66 -15.22 -49.08
CA PRO A 4 -2.73 -15.34 -47.97
C PRO A 4 -3.20 -14.39 -46.86
N ARG A 5 -3.45 -14.94 -45.67
CA ARG A 5 -3.67 -14.14 -44.46
C ARG A 5 -2.36 -13.41 -44.20
N THR A 6 -2.35 -12.11 -44.45
CA THR A 6 -1.29 -11.24 -43.95
C THR A 6 -1.19 -11.43 -42.44
N PRO A 7 0.01 -11.63 -41.87
CA PRO A 7 0.17 -11.64 -40.43
C PRO A 7 -0.34 -10.31 -39.86
N PRO A 8 -1.01 -10.30 -38.69
CA PRO A 8 -1.34 -9.05 -38.04
C PRO A 8 -0.05 -8.23 -37.87
N PRO A 9 -0.09 -6.90 -38.06
CA PRO A 9 1.09 -6.07 -37.86
C PRO A 9 1.65 -6.32 -36.46
N PRO A 10 2.99 -6.36 -36.29
CA PRO A 10 3.58 -6.47 -34.96
C PRO A 10 3.04 -5.31 -34.14
N TYR A 11 2.38 -5.64 -33.02
CA TYR A 11 1.77 -4.73 -32.05
C TYR A 11 2.40 -3.33 -32.11
N GLN A 12 1.75 -2.42 -32.83
CA GLN A 12 2.04 -1.00 -32.73
C GLN A 12 1.57 -0.61 -31.32
N LEU A 13 2.47 -0.75 -30.35
CA LEU A 13 2.37 -0.07 -29.08
C LEU A 13 2.28 1.41 -29.42
N GLU A 14 1.07 1.94 -29.41
CA GLU A 14 0.81 3.36 -29.62
C GLU A 14 1.81 4.16 -28.77
N PRO A 15 2.67 5.00 -29.39
CA PRO A 15 3.74 5.70 -28.68
C PRO A 15 3.22 6.62 -27.56
N SER A 16 1.92 6.90 -27.56
CA SER A 16 1.20 7.67 -26.55
C SER A 16 1.21 7.02 -25.16
N GLY A 17 1.07 5.70 -25.04
CA GLY A 17 1.01 5.00 -23.75
C GLY A 17 2.35 4.97 -23.02
N LEU A 18 3.43 4.67 -23.75
CA LEU A 18 4.81 4.69 -23.22
C LEU A 18 5.25 6.12 -22.86
N GLY A 19 4.88 7.12 -23.66
CA GLY A 19 5.15 8.53 -23.37
C GLY A 19 4.49 9.00 -22.08
N MET A 20 3.23 8.59 -21.84
CA MET A 20 2.50 8.94 -20.62
C MET A 20 3.09 8.28 -19.37
N GLN A 21 3.44 6.99 -19.44
CA GLN A 21 4.08 6.28 -18.33
C GLN A 21 5.44 6.89 -17.96
N LEU A 22 6.23 7.30 -18.94
CA LEU A 22 7.49 8.02 -18.70
C LEU A 22 7.25 9.39 -18.05
N LYS A 23 6.20 10.13 -18.45
CA LYS A 23 5.82 11.41 -17.84
C LYS A 23 5.45 11.22 -16.36
N ILE A 24 4.64 10.21 -16.05
CA ILE A 24 4.23 9.85 -14.68
C ILE A 24 5.46 9.53 -13.83
N VAL A 25 6.33 8.64 -14.30
CA VAL A 25 7.54 8.23 -13.57
C VAL A 25 8.48 9.42 -13.33
N LYS A 26 8.68 10.29 -14.33
CA LYS A 26 9.50 11.49 -14.18
C LYS A 26 8.94 12.43 -13.11
N LEU A 27 7.62 12.66 -13.11
CA LEU A 27 6.96 13.52 -12.13
C LEU A 27 7.02 12.90 -10.72
N LEU A 28 6.69 11.63 -10.55
CA LEU A 28 6.79 10.95 -9.26
C LEU A 28 8.21 11.02 -8.66
N ARG A 29 9.24 10.92 -9.53
CA ARG A 29 10.64 11.10 -9.12
C ARG A 29 10.98 12.54 -8.77
N GLN A 30 10.47 13.52 -9.53
CA GLN A 30 10.69 14.95 -9.24
C GLN A 30 10.12 15.34 -7.87
N TRP A 31 8.99 14.76 -7.48
CA TRP A 31 8.40 14.95 -6.16
C TRP A 31 9.16 14.21 -5.03
N ASN A 32 10.17 13.40 -5.38
CA ASN A 32 10.98 12.59 -4.48
C ASN A 32 10.13 11.81 -3.46
N LEU A 33 9.06 11.17 -3.97
CA LEU A 33 8.14 10.38 -3.16
C LEU A 33 8.72 8.99 -2.90
N SER A 34 8.70 8.57 -1.64
CA SER A 34 9.11 7.24 -1.21
C SER A 34 8.35 6.86 0.05
N PHE A 35 7.81 5.64 0.09
CA PHE A 35 7.05 5.14 1.23
C PHE A 35 7.29 3.64 1.43
N SER A 36 7.66 3.24 2.65
CA SER A 36 7.97 1.87 3.04
C SER A 36 6.83 1.17 3.78
N GLY A 37 5.91 1.93 4.37
CA GLY A 37 4.81 1.44 5.18
C GLY A 37 5.22 1.07 6.61
N GLU A 38 6.42 1.46 7.04
CA GLU A 38 6.99 1.24 8.37
C GLU A 38 7.17 2.58 9.14
N GLU A 39 6.78 3.69 8.51
CA GLU A 39 6.91 5.03 9.07
C GLU A 39 5.91 5.29 10.20
N SER A 40 6.12 6.38 10.95
CA SER A 40 5.15 6.84 11.93
C SER A 40 3.83 7.25 11.26
N HIS A 41 2.76 7.35 12.05
CA HIS A 41 1.47 7.84 11.56
C HIS A 41 1.59 9.24 10.95
N ALA A 42 2.36 10.13 11.58
CA ALA A 42 2.59 11.49 11.10
C ALA A 42 3.31 11.52 9.74
N ASP A 43 4.38 10.72 9.60
CA ASP A 43 5.14 10.61 8.35
C ASP A 43 4.30 9.99 7.23
N SER A 44 3.44 9.01 7.57
CA SER A 44 2.51 8.39 6.63
C SER A 44 1.48 9.40 6.12
N ALA A 45 0.96 10.26 7.01
CA ALA A 45 0.06 11.34 6.66
C ALA A 45 0.74 12.41 5.78
N GLU A 46 1.98 12.79 6.11
CA GLU A 46 2.77 13.74 5.30
C GLU A 46 3.01 13.18 3.88
N PHE A 47 3.44 11.93 3.78
CA PHE A 47 3.60 11.25 2.49
C PHE A 47 2.30 11.28 1.69
N TYR A 48 1.17 10.96 2.32
CA TYR A 48 -0.12 10.94 1.66
C TYR A 48 -0.54 12.32 1.15
N VAL A 49 -0.35 13.38 1.94
CA VAL A 49 -0.60 14.76 1.49
C VAL A 49 0.25 15.11 0.27
N ARG A 50 1.54 14.79 0.29
CA ARG A 50 2.45 15.02 -0.85
C ARG A 50 2.03 14.22 -2.08
N LEU A 51 1.53 12.99 -1.90
CA LEU A 51 1.02 12.16 -2.97
C LEU A 51 -0.25 12.75 -3.60
N GLN A 52 -1.17 13.29 -2.80
CA GLN A 52 -2.37 13.98 -3.28
C GLN A 52 -2.01 15.25 -4.06
N LEU A 53 -1.09 16.07 -3.55
CA LEU A 53 -0.59 17.25 -4.27
C LEU A 53 0.05 16.88 -5.62
N CYS A 54 0.80 15.77 -5.65
CA CYS A 54 1.36 15.23 -6.88
C CYS A 54 0.26 14.82 -7.86
N ARG A 55 -0.79 14.12 -7.41
CA ARG A 55 -1.96 13.75 -8.24
C ARG A 55 -2.64 14.99 -8.84
N SER A 56 -2.89 16.02 -8.03
CA SER A 56 -3.55 17.26 -8.48
C SER A 56 -2.73 17.98 -9.56
N SER A 57 -1.40 17.94 -9.48
CA SER A 57 -0.54 18.51 -10.53
C SER A 57 -0.66 17.80 -11.90
N MET A 58 -1.26 16.62 -11.94
CA MET A 58 -1.44 15.78 -13.13
C MET A 58 -2.91 15.56 -13.51
N GLU A 59 -3.86 16.19 -12.81
CA GLU A 59 -5.29 15.88 -12.90
C GLU A 59 -5.86 15.97 -14.31
N SER A 60 -5.49 17.02 -15.06
CA SER A 60 -5.99 17.26 -16.41
C SER A 60 -5.36 16.37 -17.49
N ASP A 61 -4.16 15.83 -17.24
CA ASP A 61 -3.34 15.19 -18.28
C ASP A 61 -3.25 13.66 -18.13
N VAL A 62 -3.44 13.15 -16.92
CA VAL A 62 -3.18 11.75 -16.59
C VAL A 62 -4.43 11.12 -15.98
N PRO A 63 -5.03 10.12 -16.64
CA PRO A 63 -6.14 9.37 -16.06
C PRO A 63 -5.66 8.50 -14.90
N ASP A 64 -6.54 8.31 -13.91
CA ASP A 64 -6.26 7.55 -12.69
C ASP A 64 -5.62 6.19 -12.96
N ARG A 65 -6.12 5.47 -13.96
CA ARG A 65 -5.63 4.14 -14.33
C ARG A 65 -4.14 4.15 -14.67
N GLU A 66 -3.71 5.11 -15.48
CA GLU A 66 -2.31 5.24 -15.91
C GLU A 66 -1.41 5.61 -14.74
N LEU A 67 -1.87 6.53 -13.87
CA LEU A 67 -1.14 6.89 -12.65
C LEU A 67 -0.99 5.71 -11.69
N LEU A 68 -2.06 4.94 -11.48
CA LEU A 68 -2.03 3.74 -10.63
C LEU A 68 -1.09 2.65 -11.17
N HIS A 69 -0.86 2.60 -12.48
CA HIS A 69 0.17 1.74 -13.07
C HIS A 69 1.59 2.21 -12.76
N GLY A 70 1.82 3.52 -12.69
CA GLY A 70 3.13 4.12 -12.35
C GLY A 70 3.43 4.18 -10.85
N LEU A 71 2.40 4.14 -10.00
CA LEU A 71 2.50 4.29 -8.54
C LEU A 71 3.45 3.32 -7.81
N PRO A 72 3.62 2.04 -8.22
CA PRO A 72 4.54 1.12 -7.56
C PRO A 72 5.96 1.65 -7.35
N ILE A 73 6.42 2.60 -8.19
CA ILE A 73 7.77 3.15 -8.10
C ILE A 73 8.05 3.93 -6.80
N VAL A 74 7.00 4.49 -6.17
CA VAL A 74 7.16 5.25 -4.91
C VAL A 74 7.11 4.34 -3.69
N PHE A 75 6.64 3.10 -3.84
CA PHE A 75 6.52 2.17 -2.72
C PHE A 75 7.76 1.28 -2.58
N ARG A 76 8.11 0.97 -1.33
CA ARG A 76 9.21 0.08 -0.96
C ARG A 76 8.72 -0.93 0.07
N ARG A 77 9.50 -2.01 0.26
CA ARG A 77 9.30 -3.00 1.34
C ARG A 77 7.84 -3.46 1.49
N GLY A 78 7.27 -3.35 2.69
CA GLY A 78 5.92 -3.77 3.03
C GLY A 78 4.83 -3.02 2.26
N ALA A 79 5.01 -1.71 2.01
CA ALA A 79 4.07 -0.93 1.21
C ALA A 79 4.00 -1.40 -0.25
N LEU A 80 5.14 -1.77 -0.85
CA LEU A 80 5.14 -2.29 -2.21
C LEU A 80 4.42 -3.64 -2.29
N ALA A 81 4.67 -4.53 -1.32
CA ALA A 81 3.98 -5.82 -1.24
C ALA A 81 2.47 -5.62 -1.03
N TRP A 82 2.08 -4.74 -0.11
CA TRP A 82 0.68 -4.38 0.13
C TRP A 82 0.00 -3.85 -1.13
N PHE A 83 0.66 -2.96 -1.88
CA PHE A 83 0.12 -2.38 -3.10
C PHE A 83 -0.20 -3.46 -4.14
N TRP A 84 0.74 -4.38 -4.41
CA TRP A 84 0.53 -5.44 -5.39
C TRP A 84 -0.56 -6.43 -4.96
N LEU A 85 -0.63 -6.75 -3.67
CA LEU A 85 -1.67 -7.61 -3.11
C LEU A 85 -3.07 -7.00 -3.19
N ASN A 86 -3.18 -5.67 -3.26
CA ASN A 86 -4.48 -4.98 -3.33
C ASN A 86 -4.72 -4.32 -4.69
N ARG A 87 -3.82 -4.48 -5.68
CA ARG A 87 -3.87 -3.76 -6.96
C ARG A 87 -5.20 -3.93 -7.70
N PHE A 88 -5.82 -5.10 -7.61
CA PHE A 88 -7.11 -5.39 -8.23
C PHE A 88 -8.29 -4.64 -7.61
N LYS A 89 -8.10 -3.98 -6.46
CA LYS A 89 -9.09 -3.13 -5.80
C LYS A 89 -8.99 -1.66 -6.24
N PHE A 90 -7.99 -1.30 -7.05
CA PHE A 90 -7.67 0.07 -7.41
C PHE A 90 -8.03 0.33 -8.88
N ASP A 91 -9.30 0.59 -9.15
CA ASP A 91 -9.77 1.04 -10.47
C ASP A 91 -9.84 2.57 -10.58
N SER A 92 -9.95 3.26 -9.44
CA SER A 92 -9.91 4.72 -9.36
C SER A 92 -8.98 5.22 -8.26
N TRP A 93 -8.58 6.48 -8.35
CA TRP A 93 -7.78 7.13 -7.32
C TRP A 93 -8.50 7.17 -5.96
N VAL A 94 -9.83 7.28 -5.98
CA VAL A 94 -10.67 7.27 -4.77
C VAL A 94 -10.57 5.93 -4.05
N GLN A 95 -10.67 4.81 -4.77
CA GLN A 95 -10.55 3.47 -4.18
C GLN A 95 -9.16 3.23 -3.58
N PHE A 96 -8.11 3.64 -4.30
CA PHE A 96 -6.75 3.59 -3.78
C PHE A 96 -6.62 4.42 -2.49
N SER A 97 -7.14 5.65 -2.49
CA SER A 97 -7.09 6.58 -1.36
C SER A 97 -7.76 5.99 -0.12
N LEU A 98 -8.94 5.39 -0.26
CA LEU A 98 -9.66 4.74 0.83
C LEU A 98 -8.89 3.55 1.42
N GLU A 99 -8.31 2.72 0.58
CA GLU A 99 -7.53 1.55 1.03
C GLU A 99 -6.21 1.95 1.67
N PHE A 100 -5.56 3.02 1.17
CA PHE A 100 -4.37 3.59 1.77
C PHE A 100 -4.67 4.16 3.16
N ASP A 101 -5.74 4.95 3.29
CA ASP A 101 -6.19 5.54 4.54
C ASP A 101 -6.46 4.45 5.60
N ARG A 102 -7.27 3.44 5.25
CA ARG A 102 -7.57 2.31 6.14
C ARG A 102 -6.32 1.59 6.63
N LYS A 103 -5.30 1.47 5.77
CA LYS A 103 -4.09 0.70 6.10
C LYS A 103 -3.07 1.49 6.91
N TYR A 104 -2.88 2.77 6.60
CA TYR A 104 -1.73 3.55 7.09
C TYR A 104 -2.09 4.82 7.87
N LEU A 105 -3.32 5.34 7.73
CA LEU A 105 -3.70 6.63 8.31
C LEU A 105 -4.82 6.50 9.35
N THR A 106 -5.61 5.44 9.33
CA THR A 106 -6.56 5.17 10.42
C THR A 106 -5.78 4.62 11.62
N PRO A 107 -5.75 5.31 12.77
CA PRO A 107 -5.18 4.72 13.98
C PRO A 107 -5.99 3.48 14.28
N THR A 108 -5.33 2.32 14.36
CA THR A 108 -5.99 1.10 14.81
C THR A 108 -6.34 1.33 16.28
N THR A 109 -7.53 1.82 16.56
CA THR A 109 -8.12 1.78 17.88
C THR A 109 -8.31 0.31 18.21
N THR A 110 -7.26 -0.32 18.73
CA THR A 110 -7.46 -1.48 19.61
C THR A 110 -8.41 -0.99 20.70
N PRO A 111 -9.61 -1.56 20.85
CA PRO A 111 -10.42 -1.33 22.03
C PRO A 111 -9.70 -2.02 23.20
N THR A 112 -8.67 -1.38 23.72
CA THR A 112 -8.15 -1.68 25.05
C THR A 112 -8.95 -0.81 25.99
N GLU A 113 -10.14 -1.26 26.35
CA GLU A 113 -10.74 -1.08 27.67
C GLU A 113 -12.02 -1.93 27.72
N GLU A 114 -11.92 -3.04 28.46
CA GLU A 114 -13.04 -3.89 28.86
C GLU A 114 -14.17 -3.04 29.46
N PRO A 115 -15.45 -3.45 29.32
CA PRO A 115 -16.53 -2.82 30.06
C PRO A 115 -16.29 -3.02 31.56
N ARG A 116 -15.78 -1.98 32.24
CA ARG A 116 -15.87 -1.90 33.69
C ARG A 116 -17.34 -1.74 34.05
N ILE A 117 -17.99 -2.87 34.32
CA ILE A 117 -19.21 -2.89 35.12
C ILE A 117 -18.79 -2.39 36.51
N TYR A 118 -19.08 -1.13 36.81
CA TYR A 118 -19.00 -0.62 38.18
C TYR A 118 -20.25 -1.13 38.90
N ASP A 119 -20.16 -2.28 39.53
CA ASP A 119 -21.14 -2.66 40.55
C ASP A 119 -20.96 -1.71 41.73
N ALA A 120 -22.03 -0.99 42.05
CA ALA A 120 -22.09 -0.10 43.18
C ALA A 120 -21.97 -0.91 44.49
N SER A 121 -20.88 -0.72 45.23
CA SER A 121 -20.89 -0.73 46.71
C SER A 121 -19.59 -0.14 47.29
N PRO A 122 -19.65 0.62 48.41
CA PRO A 122 -18.52 1.37 48.92
C PRO A 122 -17.84 0.65 50.10
N VAL A 123 -16.57 0.24 49.98
CA VAL A 123 -15.75 -0.15 51.16
C VAL A 123 -14.24 0.10 50.92
N GLU A 124 -13.73 1.11 51.63
CA GLU A 124 -12.42 1.32 52.30
C GLU A 124 -11.04 0.90 51.66
N PRO A 125 -9.92 1.62 51.96
CA PRO A 125 -8.66 1.50 51.22
C PRO A 125 -7.55 0.63 51.87
N GLY A 126 -6.83 -0.12 51.01
CA GLY A 126 -5.39 -0.48 51.10
C GLY A 126 -5.01 -1.78 51.88
N PRO A 127 -3.80 -2.37 51.67
CA PRO A 127 -2.62 -1.86 50.95
C PRO A 127 -2.11 -2.73 49.76
N VAL A 128 -1.22 -2.13 48.97
CA VAL A 128 -0.65 -2.55 47.68
C VAL A 128 0.49 -3.56 47.83
N GLN A 129 0.44 -4.73 47.16
CA GLN A 129 1.61 -5.53 46.76
C GLN A 129 1.28 -6.41 45.53
N GLY A 130 2.11 -6.37 44.49
CA GLY A 130 2.03 -7.34 43.39
C GLY A 130 2.68 -6.90 42.08
N GLN A 131 3.92 -7.34 41.86
CA GLN A 131 4.76 -7.09 40.69
C GLN A 131 4.12 -7.50 39.35
N ALA A 132 4.30 -6.63 38.36
CA ALA A 132 4.09 -6.93 36.94
C ALA A 132 5.17 -7.89 36.41
N VAL A 133 4.74 -8.99 35.80
CA VAL A 133 5.56 -9.79 34.86
C VAL A 133 4.68 -10.10 33.65
N ILE A 134 4.81 -9.30 32.59
CA ILE A 134 4.20 -9.61 31.30
C ILE A 134 5.25 -10.38 30.49
N HIS A 135 5.08 -11.70 30.40
CA HIS A 135 5.79 -12.53 29.44
C HIS A 135 5.26 -12.26 28.04
N VAL A 136 5.92 -11.38 27.28
CA VAL A 136 5.67 -11.23 25.85
C VAL A 136 6.29 -12.43 25.12
N ARG A 137 5.47 -13.43 24.77
CA ARG A 137 5.83 -14.44 23.78
C ARG A 137 5.73 -13.81 22.39
N ILE A 138 6.88 -13.44 21.83
CA ILE A 138 7.01 -13.10 20.42
C ILE A 138 6.94 -14.40 19.63
N SER A 139 5.75 -14.75 19.14
CA SER A 139 5.58 -15.79 18.14
C SER A 139 6.13 -15.28 16.81
N ALA A 140 7.31 -15.76 16.43
CA ALA A 140 7.87 -15.58 15.10
C ALA A 140 6.94 -16.23 14.06
N PHE A 141 6.12 -15.42 13.38
CA PHE A 141 5.34 -15.87 12.23
C PHE A 141 6.04 -15.39 10.96
N TRP A 142 6.85 -16.29 10.40
CA TRP A 142 7.58 -16.14 9.14
C TRP A 142 6.63 -16.02 7.92
N PRO A 143 6.77 -14.99 7.06
CA PRO A 143 6.19 -15.02 5.72
C PRO A 143 7.25 -15.17 4.59
N PHE A 144 8.53 -15.37 4.91
CA PHE A 144 9.61 -15.39 3.91
C PHE A 144 9.54 -16.56 2.89
N GLN A 145 8.81 -17.63 3.18
CA GLN A 145 8.75 -18.80 2.29
C GLN A 145 7.93 -18.55 1.01
N TYR A 146 6.92 -17.67 1.05
CA TYR A 146 6.07 -17.37 -0.11
C TYR A 146 6.77 -16.50 -1.16
N LEU A 147 7.68 -15.61 -0.73
CA LEU A 147 8.45 -14.76 -1.64
C LEU A 147 9.48 -15.56 -2.46
N ILE A 148 10.09 -16.58 -1.86
CA ILE A 148 11.08 -17.45 -2.54
C ILE A 148 10.40 -18.30 -3.63
N ASN A 149 9.20 -18.81 -3.36
CA ASN A 149 8.47 -19.63 -4.33
C ASN A 149 7.92 -18.81 -5.50
N TRP A 150 7.51 -17.56 -5.28
CA TRP A 150 7.08 -16.67 -6.36
C TRP A 150 8.24 -16.22 -7.26
N TRP A 151 9.42 -15.95 -6.68
CA TRP A 151 10.63 -15.63 -7.47
C TRP A 151 11.10 -16.80 -8.34
N ARG A 152 11.02 -18.04 -7.85
CA ARG A 152 11.34 -19.24 -8.64
C ARG A 152 10.37 -19.46 -9.81
N TYR A 153 9.09 -19.13 -9.63
CA TYR A 153 8.08 -19.24 -10.70
C TYR A 153 8.33 -18.22 -11.84
N LEU A 154 8.89 -17.05 -11.53
CA LEU A 154 9.21 -16.01 -12.53
C LEU A 154 10.51 -16.29 -13.32
N ILE A 155 11.47 -17.02 -12.75
CA ILE A 155 12.73 -17.37 -13.43
C ILE A 155 12.60 -18.65 -14.27
N GLY A 156 11.71 -19.57 -13.91
CA GLY A 156 11.51 -20.85 -14.63
C GLY A 156 10.75 -20.79 -15.95
N ARG A 157 10.43 -19.60 -16.48
CA ARG A 157 9.73 -19.38 -17.76
C ARG A 157 10.58 -18.69 -18.84
N ARG A 158 11.90 -18.81 -18.77
CA ARG A 158 12.80 -18.44 -19.88
C ARG A 158 13.37 -19.69 -20.53
#